data_AF-A0A1F3M6I7-F1
#
_entry.id   AF-A0A1F3M6I7-F1
#
_cell.length_a   1.000
_cell.length_b   1.000
_cell.length_c   1.000
_cell.angle_alpha   90.00
_cell.angle_beta   90.00
_cell.angle_gamma   90.00
#
_symmetry.space_group_name_H-M   'P 1'
#
loop_
_entity.id
_entity.type
_entity.pdbx_description
1 polymer ?
#
loop_
_entity_poly.entity_id
_entity_poly.type
_entity_poly.pdbx_seq_one_letter_code
_entity_poly.pdbx_strand_id
1 'polypeptide(L)' 'MKVLVDVSDSKGDFILELLNNFSFVKAKPISPAKAQLLEEIKEAVENLNLVKLGKLKATPAKDLLSEL' A
#
# COMPACT_ATOMS: atom_id res chain seq x y z
N MET A 1 3.69 -4.45 -15.18
CA MET A 1 3.71 -3.31 -14.25
C MET A 1 2.50 -3.42 -13.34
N LYS A 2 2.61 -3.09 -12.05
CA LYS A 2 1.48 -3.02 -11.11
C LYS A 2 1.34 -1.57 -10.67
N VAL A 3 0.12 -1.06 -10.66
CA VAL A 3 -0.19 0.34 -10.31
C VAL A 3 -1.26 0.31 -9.23
N LEU A 4 -1.04 1.07 -8.15
CA LEU A 4 -2.03 1.31 -7.11
C LEU A 4 -2.67 2.65 -7.41
N VAL A 5 -4.00 2.70 -7.40
CA VAL A 5 -4.78 3.87 -7.78
C VAL A 5 -5.64 4.24 -6.59
N ASP A 6 -5.38 5.40 -6.01
CA ASP A 6 -6.17 5.98 -4.93
C ASP A 6 -7.18 6.97 -5.53
N VAL A 7 -8.46 6.76 -5.21
CA VAL A 7 -9.61 7.50 -5.75
C VAL A 7 -10.64 7.67 -4.65
N SER A 8 -11.42 8.74 -4.72
CA SER A 8 -12.53 8.92 -3.80
C SER A 8 -13.53 7.77 -3.93
N ASP A 9 -14.10 7.32 -2.81
CA ASP A 9 -15.06 6.21 -2.75
C ASP A 9 -16.22 6.40 -3.74
N SER A 10 -16.71 7.63 -3.90
CA SER A 10 -17.79 7.98 -4.83
C SER A 10 -17.45 7.81 -6.31
N LYS A 11 -16.17 7.59 -6.66
CA LYS A 11 -15.66 7.43 -8.02
C LYS A 11 -15.00 6.06 -8.26
N GLY A 12 -14.87 5.22 -7.22
CA GLY A 12 -14.20 3.92 -7.31
C GLY A 12 -14.79 3.01 -8.38
N ASP A 13 -16.11 2.84 -8.39
CA ASP A 13 -16.82 1.97 -9.35
C ASP A 13 -16.64 2.45 -10.79
N PHE A 14 -16.77 3.76 -11.02
CA PHE A 14 -16.57 4.36 -12.34
C PHE A 14 -15.17 4.10 -12.90
N ILE A 15 -14.13 4.28 -12.07
CA ILE A 15 -12.75 4.05 -12.49
C ILE A 15 -12.50 2.55 -12.72
N LEU A 16 -13.07 1.67 -11.90
CA LEU A 16 -12.95 0.23 -12.07
C LEU A 16 -13.56 -0.22 -13.41
N GLU A 17 -14.75 0.28 -13.75
CA GLU A 17 -15.40 0.02 -15.05
C GLU A 17 -14.57 0.55 -16.22
N LEU A 18 -14.08 1.79 -16.12
CA LEU A 18 -13.23 2.38 -17.15
C LEU A 18 -11.97 1.54 -17.40
N LEU A 19 -11.31 1.10 -16.32
CA LEU A 19 -10.10 0.28 -16.43
C LEU A 19 -10.38 -1.10 -17.02
N ASN A 20 -11.54 -1.69 -16.71
CA ASN A 20 -11.94 -3.00 -17.26
C ASN A 20 -12.28 -2.96 -18.75
N ASN A 21 -12.58 -1.78 -19.32
CA ASN A 21 -12.80 -1.64 -20.76
C ASN A 21 -11.51 -1.80 -21.59
N PHE A 22 -10.34 -1.65 -20.97
CA PHE A 22 -9.07 -1.87 -21.64
C PHE A 22 -8.71 -3.36 -21.60
N SER A 23 -8.66 -4.02 -22.77
CA SER A 23 -8.37 -5.46 -22.90
C SER A 23 -7.00 -5.90 -22.35
N PHE A 24 -6.09 -4.96 -22.18
CA PHE A 24 -4.75 -5.18 -21.64
C PHE A 24 -4.64 -4.91 -20.13
N VAL A 25 -5.72 -4.46 -19.48
CA VAL A 25 -5.75 -4.15 -18.04
C VAL A 25 -6.57 -5.21 -17.29
N LYS A 26 -6.12 -5.56 -16.10
CA LYS A 26 -6.88 -6.40 -15.15
C LYS A 26 -7.02 -5.62 -13.86
N ALA A 27 -8.10 -4.85 -13.74
CA ALA A 27 -8.37 -4.09 -12.54
C ALA A 27 -9.07 -4.97 -11.50
N LYS A 28 -8.68 -4.83 -10.24
CA LYS A 28 -9.28 -5.56 -9.12
C LYS A 28 -9.39 -4.62 -7.93
N PRO A 29 -10.54 -4.58 -7.24
CA PRO A 29 -10.65 -3.83 -6.00
C PRO A 29 -9.79 -4.49 -4.93
N ILE A 30 -9.26 -3.66 -4.03
CA ILE A 30 -8.57 -4.07 -2.83
C ILE A 30 -9.40 -3.66 -1.62
N SER A 31 -9.49 -4.51 -0.60
CA SER A 31 -10.20 -4.14 0.63
C SER A 31 -9.40 -3.06 1.38
N PRO A 32 -10.06 -2.14 2.11
CA PRO A 32 -9.38 -1.10 2.87
C PRO A 32 -8.25 -1.63 3.77
N ALA A 33 -8.52 -2.71 4.51
CA ALA A 33 -7.52 -3.35 5.37
C ALA A 33 -6.28 -3.86 4.61
N LYS A 34 -6.44 -4.29 3.35
CA LYS A 34 -5.31 -4.75 2.52
C LYS A 34 -4.56 -3.57 1.90
N ALA A 35 -5.24 -2.47 1.59
CA ALA A 35 -4.61 -1.24 1.11
C ALA A 35 -3.73 -0.64 2.22
N GLN A 36 -4.30 -0.50 3.43
CA GLN A 36 -3.57 -0.03 4.61
C GLN A 36 -2.34 -0.90 4.91
N LEU A 37 -2.51 -2.23 4.94
CA LEU A 37 -1.39 -3.15 5.18
C LEU A 37 -0.26 -3.00 4.15
N LEU A 38 -0.58 -2.78 2.87
CA LEU A 38 0.43 -2.57 1.84
C LEU A 38 1.22 -1.28 2.06
N GLU A 39 0.53 -0.22 2.49
CA GLU A 39 1.14 1.07 2.79
C GLU A 39 2.04 0.99 4.02
N GLU A 40 1.56 0.37 5.10
CA GLU A 40 2.33 0.11 6.32
C GLU A 40 3.58 -0.73 6.05
N ILE A 41 3.47 -1.79 5.24
CA ILE A 41 4.63 -2.62 4.86
C ILE A 41 5.63 -1.79 4.04
N LYS A 42 5.15 -0.97 3.10
CA LYS A 42 6.03 -0.13 2.28
C LYS A 42 6.78 0.87 3.15
N GLU A 43 6.09 1.53 4.06
CA GLU A 43 6.67 2.46 5.03
C GLU A 43 7.71 1.74 5.91
N ALA A 44 7.39 0.55 6.43
CA ALA A 44 8.32 -0.24 7.23
C ALA A 44 9.61 -0.57 6.45
N VAL A 45 9.50 -0.92 5.16
CA VAL A 45 10.67 -1.18 4.31
C VAL A 45 11.49 0.08 4.07
N GLU A 46 10.84 1.23 3.83
CA GLU A 46 11.53 2.53 3.69
C GLU A 46 12.26 2.91 4.99
N ASN A 47 11.61 2.75 6.15
CA ASN A 47 12.20 2.97 7.46
C ASN A 47 13.40 2.05 7.71
N LEU A 48 13.32 0.77 7.36
CA LEU A 48 14.45 -0.17 7.45
C LEU A 48 15.63 0.26 6.55
N ASN A 49 15.36 0.78 5.35
CA ASN A 49 16.41 1.31 4.50
C ASN A 49 17.08 2.54 5.13
N LEU A 50 16.32 3.43 5.78
CA LEU A 50 16.87 4.56 6.53
C LEU A 50 17.70 4.13 7.75
N VAL A 51 17.30 3.06 8.44
CA VAL A 51 18.11 2.45 9.51
C VAL A 51 19.42 1.93 8.96
N LYS A 52 19.42 1.22 7.81
CA LYS A 52 20.64 0.74 7.15
C LYS A 52 21.58 1.88 6.76
N LEU A 53 21.03 3.05 6.42
CA LEU A 53 21.78 4.28 6.14
C LEU A 53 22.24 5.02 7.42
N GLY A 54 21.93 4.52 8.61
CA GLY A 54 22.28 5.14 9.89
C GLY A 54 21.46 6.38 10.24
N LYS A 55 20.37 6.66 9.49
CA LYS A 55 19.53 7.86 9.68
C LYS A 55 18.43 7.66 10.73
N LEU A 56 18.06 6.41 11.00
CA LEU A 56 17.06 6.03 11.99
C LEU A 56 17.60 4.92 12.90
N LYS A 57 17.08 4.84 14.13
CA LYS A 57 17.34 3.71 15.04
C LYS A 57 16.27 2.66 14.82
N ALA A 58 16.69 1.40 14.65
CA ALA A 58 15.75 0.29 14.63
C ALA A 58 15.16 0.05 16.03
N THR A 59 13.88 -0.28 16.05
CA THR A 59 13.16 -0.80 17.22
C THR A 59 12.94 -2.30 17.02
N PRO A 60 12.96 -3.13 18.09
CA PRO A 60 12.64 -4.54 17.97
C PRO A 60 11.25 -4.76 17.37
N ALA A 61 11.12 -5.75 16.48
CA ALA A 61 9.84 -6.05 15.81
C ALA A 61 8.70 -6.41 16.79
N LYS A 62 9.04 -6.95 17.97
CA LYS A 62 8.05 -7.21 19.03
C LYS A 62 7.43 -5.95 19.59
N ASP A 63 8.20 -4.87 19.69
CA ASP A 63 7.73 -3.61 20.25
C ASP A 63 6.83 -2.91 19.23
N LEU A 64 7.19 -2.95 17.95
CA LEU A 64 6.35 -2.44 16.84
C LEU A 64 4.97 -3.12 16.76
N LEU A 65 4.92 -4.45 16.95
CA LEU A 65 3.67 -5.20 16.91
C LEU A 65 2.77 -4.96 18.14
N SER A 66 3.31 -4.33 19.19
CA SER A 66 2.56 -4.03 20.41
C SER A 66 1.89 -2.65 20.39
N GLU A 67 2.23 -1.81 19.39
CA GLU A 67 1.68 -0.45 19.19
C GLU A 67 0.55 -0.38 18.15
N LEU A 68 0.29 -1.49 17.44
CA LEU A 68 -0.79 -1.66 16.45
C LEU A 68 -2.02 -2.33 17.09
#